data_AF-A0AAU2VSU0-F1
#
_entry.id   AF-A0AAU2VSU0-F1
#
_cell.length_a   1.000
_cell.length_b   1.000
_cell.length_c   1.000
_cell.angle_alpha   90.00
_cell.angle_beta   90.00
_cell.angle_gamma   90.00
#
_symmetry.space_group_name_H-M   'P 1'
#
loop_
_entity.id
_entity.type
_entity.pdbx_description
1 polymer ?
#
loop_
_entity_poly.entity_id
_entity_poly.type
_entity_poly.pdbx_seq_one_letter_code
_entity_poly.pdbx_strand_id
1 'polypeptide(L)'
;MGGTELTTWQLTESGESVLRRVSPLGAAPYDASDHDAIQAAVVSCATLVEAHVDRVIKCLFAADDAMTFPLARVLHAEIEDSIFRTWDARRKWLASAFGINISGDRENQQFDAVIGLRNSIVHGDGSLTDLQIGNVKDLFRWKEQFARVLSAKVSGRRITLTPEVAVKAAIISRDFVLHFDRILLATFPTLTVLAS
;
A
#
# COMPACT_ATOMS: atom_id res chain seq x y z
N MET A 1 -41.21 2.57 5.19
CA MET A 1 -40.39 3.75 5.50
C MET A 1 -38.98 3.41 5.09
N GLY A 2 -38.45 4.09 4.08
CA GLY A 2 -37.20 3.75 3.41
C GLY A 2 -36.00 3.96 4.33
N GLY A 3 -35.19 2.91 4.50
CA GLY A 3 -33.87 3.01 5.08
C GLY A 3 -32.99 3.83 4.14
N THR A 4 -32.53 4.98 4.61
CA THR A 4 -31.49 5.75 3.96
C THR A 4 -30.19 4.98 4.17
N GLU A 5 -29.81 4.13 3.21
CA GLU A 5 -28.47 3.53 3.18
C GLU A 5 -27.46 4.66 2.99
N LEU A 6 -26.83 5.09 4.09
CA LEU A 6 -25.63 5.92 4.07
C LEU A 6 -24.48 5.11 3.45
N THR A 7 -24.43 5.05 2.12
CA THR A 7 -23.30 4.51 1.34
C THR A 7 -22.24 5.58 1.07
N THR A 8 -22.02 6.47 2.03
CA THR A 8 -20.84 7.34 2.00
C THR A 8 -19.74 6.61 2.74
N TRP A 9 -18.81 6.02 1.99
CA TRP A 9 -17.56 5.51 2.58
C TRP A 9 -16.93 6.65 3.37
N GLN A 10 -16.83 6.48 4.70
CA GLN A 10 -16.07 7.42 5.51
C GLN A 10 -14.60 7.18 5.18
N LEU A 11 -13.96 8.20 4.61
CA LEU A 11 -12.56 8.20 4.24
C LEU A 11 -11.88 9.39 4.89
N THR A 12 -10.60 9.22 5.16
CA THR A 12 -9.73 10.36 5.44
C THR A 12 -9.54 11.18 4.17
N GLU A 13 -9.22 12.47 4.29
CA GLU A 13 -8.96 13.32 3.13
C GLU A 13 -7.75 12.82 2.32
N SER A 14 -6.70 12.34 3.01
CA SER A 14 -5.59 11.66 2.37
C SER A 14 -6.04 10.40 1.61
N GLY A 15 -6.92 9.58 2.19
CA GLY A 15 -7.46 8.39 1.53
C GLY A 15 -8.22 8.76 0.27
N GLU A 16 -9.11 9.75 0.35
CA GLU A 16 -9.85 10.27 -0.81
C GLU A 16 -8.90 10.79 -1.90
N SER A 17 -7.86 11.53 -1.53
CA SER A 17 -6.83 12.01 -2.46
C SER A 17 -6.11 10.87 -3.18
N VAL A 18 -5.77 9.79 -2.47
CA VAL A 18 -5.21 8.58 -3.11
C VAL A 18 -6.21 7.98 -4.08
N LEU A 19 -7.49 7.83 -3.70
CA LEU A 19 -8.50 7.24 -4.58
C LEU A 19 -8.68 8.06 -5.86
N ARG A 20 -8.70 9.40 -5.77
CA ARG A 20 -8.79 10.29 -6.94
C ARG A 20 -7.61 10.11 -7.90
N ARG A 21 -6.42 9.77 -7.39
CA ARG A 21 -5.20 9.59 -8.19
C ARG A 21 -5.02 8.18 -8.73
N VAL A 22 -5.45 7.16 -7.98
CA VAL A 22 -5.37 5.74 -8.38
C VAL A 22 -6.49 5.36 -9.34
N SER A 23 -7.69 5.92 -9.18
CA SER A 23 -8.84 5.55 -10.01
C SER A 23 -8.61 5.74 -11.52
N PRO A 24 -8.02 6.86 -12.00
CA PRO A 24 -7.68 7.01 -13.41
C PRO A 24 -6.71 5.94 -13.91
N LEU A 25 -5.76 5.50 -13.06
CA LEU A 25 -4.80 4.45 -13.42
C LEU A 25 -5.47 3.09 -13.65
N GLY A 26 -6.61 2.84 -13.00
CA GLY A 26 -7.40 1.62 -13.21
C GLY A 26 -8.35 1.69 -14.41
N ALA A 27 -8.62 2.89 -14.94
CA ALA A 27 -9.53 3.12 -16.06
C ALA A 27 -8.79 3.47 -17.38
N ALA A 28 -7.50 3.83 -17.29
CA ALA A 28 -6.71 4.21 -18.44
C ALA A 28 -6.51 3.02 -19.40
N PRO A 29 -6.70 3.21 -20.72
CA PRO A 29 -6.27 2.24 -21.71
C PRO A 29 -4.74 2.30 -21.81
N TYR A 30 -4.05 1.25 -21.35
CA TYR A 30 -2.60 1.12 -21.57
C TYR A 30 -2.34 0.41 -22.90
N ASP A 31 -1.42 0.96 -23.68
CA ASP A 31 -0.86 0.25 -24.84
C ASP A 31 -0.02 -0.93 -24.32
N ALA A 32 -0.22 -2.13 -24.91
CA ALA A 32 0.53 -3.32 -24.53
C ALA A 32 2.04 -3.20 -24.85
N SER A 33 2.42 -2.31 -25.76
CA SER A 33 3.80 -2.02 -26.13
C SER A 33 4.46 -0.94 -25.26
N ASP A 34 3.67 -0.16 -24.52
CA ASP A 34 4.16 0.90 -23.62
C ASP A 34 4.42 0.33 -22.21
N HIS A 35 5.53 -0.41 -22.11
CA HIS A 35 5.94 -1.02 -20.84
C HIS A 35 6.26 0.02 -19.76
N ASP A 36 6.75 1.20 -20.14
CA ASP A 36 7.14 2.25 -19.20
C ASP A 36 5.90 2.87 -18.54
N ALA A 37 4.82 3.11 -19.30
CA ALA A 37 3.56 3.58 -18.73
C ALA A 37 2.95 2.56 -17.76
N ILE A 38 3.00 1.26 -18.10
CA ILE A 38 2.51 0.19 -17.21
C ILE A 38 3.33 0.13 -15.92
N GLN A 39 4.66 0.21 -16.03
CA GLN A 39 5.55 0.25 -14.86
C GLN A 39 5.27 1.48 -13.98
N ALA A 40 5.18 2.66 -14.59
CA ALA A 40 4.92 3.91 -13.90
C ALA A 40 3.57 3.87 -13.16
N ALA A 41 2.54 3.24 -13.73
CA ALA A 41 1.25 3.06 -13.07
C ALA A 41 1.36 2.18 -11.82
N VAL A 42 2.05 1.03 -11.90
CA VAL A 42 2.25 0.12 -10.75
C VAL A 42 3.03 0.83 -9.64
N VAL A 43 4.13 1.51 -10.00
CA VAL A 43 4.97 2.25 -9.04
C VAL A 43 4.16 3.38 -8.39
N SER A 44 3.36 4.11 -9.16
CA SER A 44 2.51 5.19 -8.66
C SER A 44 1.47 4.66 -7.67
N CYS A 45 0.80 3.54 -7.99
CA CYS A 45 -0.18 2.93 -7.10
C CYS A 45 0.41 2.59 -5.73
N ALA A 46 1.53 1.86 -5.70
CA ALA A 46 2.23 1.52 -4.46
C ALA A 46 2.64 2.77 -3.67
N THR A 47 3.31 3.72 -4.33
CA THR A 47 3.87 4.92 -3.70
C THR A 47 2.79 5.79 -3.07
N LEU A 48 1.63 5.93 -3.73
CA LEU A 48 0.51 6.73 -3.21
C LEU A 48 -0.08 6.14 -1.94
N VAL A 49 -0.25 4.82 -1.91
CA VAL A 49 -0.77 4.10 -0.74
C VAL A 49 0.24 4.15 0.40
N GLU A 50 1.53 3.90 0.13
CA GLU A 50 2.60 4.00 1.14
C GLU A 50 2.65 5.40 1.74
N ALA A 51 2.58 6.45 0.92
CA ALA A 51 2.57 7.84 1.39
C ALA A 51 1.34 8.15 2.26
N HIS A 52 0.18 7.56 1.95
CA HIS A 52 -1.01 7.70 2.78
C HIS A 52 -0.84 7.01 4.13
N VAL A 53 -0.32 5.78 4.17
CA VAL A 53 -0.03 5.07 5.42
C VAL A 53 1.00 5.84 6.26
N ASP A 54 2.02 6.42 5.62
CA ASP A 54 3.02 7.25 6.31
C ASP A 54 2.38 8.47 6.95
N ARG A 55 1.46 9.16 6.25
CA ARG A 55 0.69 10.27 6.81
C ARG A 55 -0.18 9.84 7.98
N VAL A 56 -0.86 8.70 7.87
CA VAL A 56 -1.69 8.15 8.96
C VAL A 56 -0.84 7.90 10.21
N ILE A 57 0.29 7.21 10.07
CA ILE A 57 1.20 6.94 11.19
C ILE A 57 1.68 8.25 11.83
N LYS A 58 2.07 9.25 11.03
CA LYS A 58 2.50 10.55 11.54
C LYS A 58 1.38 11.29 12.29
N CYS A 59 0.16 11.26 11.76
CA CYS A 59 -1.00 11.85 12.42
C CYS A 59 -1.33 11.14 13.74
N LEU A 60 -1.22 9.81 13.79
CA LEU A 60 -1.46 9.03 15.00
C LEU A 60 -0.43 9.37 16.09
N PHE A 61 0.86 9.44 15.76
CA PHE A 61 1.87 9.92 16.71
C PHE A 61 1.62 11.35 17.15
N ALA A 62 1.29 12.26 16.23
CA ALA A 62 1.04 13.67 16.56
C ALA A 62 -0.18 13.86 17.47
N ALA A 63 -1.15 12.96 17.42
CA ALA A 63 -2.35 12.96 18.25
C ALA A 63 -2.15 12.26 19.61
N ASP A 64 -1.02 11.58 19.84
CA ASP A 64 -0.75 10.84 21.07
C ASP A 64 -0.26 11.79 22.18
N ASP A 65 -0.93 11.75 23.34
CA ASP A 65 -0.58 12.57 24.51
C ASP A 65 0.87 12.33 24.99
N ALA A 66 1.43 11.14 24.76
CA ALA A 66 2.81 10.85 25.11
C ALA A 66 3.80 11.75 24.35
N MET A 67 3.45 12.21 23.15
CA MET A 67 4.29 13.12 22.37
C MET A 67 4.38 14.54 22.95
N THR A 68 3.61 14.85 23.99
CA THR A 68 3.80 16.09 24.78
C THR A 68 5.07 16.06 25.63
N PHE A 69 5.59 14.88 25.98
CA PHE A 69 6.79 14.73 26.81
C PHE A 69 8.07 14.88 25.96
N PRO A 70 9.04 15.74 26.36
CA PRO A 70 10.28 15.95 25.59
C PRO A 70 11.07 14.66 25.32
N LEU A 71 11.13 13.75 26.30
CA LEU A 71 11.82 12.47 26.16
C LEU A 71 11.19 11.60 25.07
N ALA A 72 9.85 11.52 25.03
CA ALA A 72 9.13 10.73 24.02
C ALA A 72 9.41 11.25 22.61
N ARG A 73 9.45 12.56 22.42
CA ARG A 73 9.77 13.16 21.10
C ARG A 73 11.20 12.83 20.64
N VAL A 74 12.17 12.89 21.55
CA VAL A 74 13.56 12.53 21.24
C VAL A 74 13.63 11.05 20.86
N LEU A 75 13.03 10.17 21.65
CA LEU A 75 13.00 8.73 21.34
C LEU A 75 12.29 8.44 20.02
N HIS A 76 11.19 9.12 19.73
CA HIS A 76 10.49 9.01 18.45
C HIS A 76 11.38 9.45 17.28
N ALA A 77 12.07 10.59 17.40
CA ALA A 77 12.97 11.08 16.36
C ALA A 77 14.12 10.09 16.06
N GLU A 78 14.67 9.43 17.09
CA GLU A 78 15.73 8.42 16.91
C GLU A 78 15.26 7.17 16.15
N ILE A 79 13.97 6.84 16.22
CA ILE A 79 13.41 5.64 15.59
C ILE A 79 12.58 5.94 14.34
N GLU A 80 12.33 7.20 14.02
CA GLU A 80 11.41 7.62 12.94
C GLU A 80 11.79 6.99 11.60
N ASP A 81 13.05 7.05 11.22
CA ASP A 81 13.55 6.45 9.97
C ASP A 81 13.30 4.94 9.90
N SER A 82 13.35 4.26 11.04
CA SER A 82 13.13 2.81 11.11
C SER A 82 11.66 2.44 10.88
N ILE A 83 10.72 3.31 11.27
CA ILE A 83 9.28 3.12 11.08
C ILE A 83 8.95 3.08 9.58
N PHE A 84 9.55 4.00 8.81
CA PHE A 84 9.23 4.21 7.40
C PHE A 84 10.16 3.49 6.43
N ARG A 85 11.13 2.70 6.92
CA ARG A 85 12.11 2.02 6.06
C ARG A 85 11.50 0.90 5.22
N THR A 86 10.57 0.12 5.76
CA THR A 86 9.96 -1.03 5.06
C THR A 86 8.45 -1.05 5.24
N TRP A 87 7.76 -1.76 4.35
CA TRP A 87 6.33 -2.00 4.49
C TRP A 87 6.01 -2.79 5.77
N ASP A 88 6.82 -3.81 6.08
CA ASP A 88 6.67 -4.59 7.30
C ASP A 88 6.86 -3.76 8.59
N ALA A 89 7.77 -2.79 8.57
CA ALA A 89 7.97 -1.88 9.70
C ALA A 89 6.72 -1.03 9.96
N ARG A 90 6.12 -0.45 8.90
CA ARG A 90 4.86 0.31 9.01
C ARG A 90 3.75 -0.53 9.64
N ARG A 91 3.55 -1.76 9.13
CA ARG A 91 2.53 -2.68 9.67
C ARG A 91 2.78 -3.06 11.12
N LYS A 92 4.04 -3.34 11.46
CA LYS A 92 4.43 -3.65 12.83
C LYS A 92 4.05 -2.50 13.76
N TRP A 93 4.40 -1.26 13.40
CA TRP A 93 4.09 -0.08 14.20
C TRP A 93 2.59 0.20 14.30
N LEU A 94 1.84 0.09 13.21
CA LEU A 94 0.38 0.18 13.22
C LEU A 94 -0.24 -0.80 14.22
N ALA A 95 0.21 -2.06 14.21
CA ALA A 95 -0.31 -3.08 15.12
C ALA A 95 0.14 -2.86 16.57
N SER A 96 1.44 -2.62 16.81
CA SER A 96 2.00 -2.60 18.16
C SER A 96 1.75 -1.30 18.91
N ALA A 97 1.78 -0.15 18.23
CA ALA A 97 1.61 1.15 18.88
C ALA A 97 0.14 1.62 18.85
N PHE A 98 -0.59 1.31 17.77
CA PHE A 98 -1.93 1.88 17.55
C PHE A 98 -3.05 0.84 17.53
N GLY A 99 -2.74 -0.45 17.70
CA GLY A 99 -3.74 -1.52 17.70
C GLY A 99 -4.40 -1.76 16.33
N ILE A 100 -3.88 -1.17 15.25
CA ILE A 100 -4.39 -1.33 13.88
C ILE A 100 -3.72 -2.56 13.27
N ASN A 101 -4.39 -3.71 13.34
CA ASN A 101 -3.90 -4.93 12.74
C ASN A 101 -4.60 -5.22 11.41
N ILE A 102 -3.86 -5.03 10.30
CA ILE A 102 -4.28 -5.39 8.94
C ILE A 102 -3.60 -6.68 8.43
N SER A 103 -2.80 -7.32 9.28
CA SER A 103 -2.08 -8.53 8.91
C SER A 103 -3.04 -9.70 8.80
N GLY A 104 -2.99 -10.42 7.68
CA GLY A 104 -3.91 -11.53 7.39
C GLY A 104 -5.14 -11.12 6.57
N ASP A 105 -5.47 -9.83 6.50
CA ASP A 105 -6.56 -9.35 5.66
C ASP A 105 -6.26 -9.57 4.17
N ARG A 106 -7.31 -9.93 3.41
CA ARG A 106 -7.19 -10.22 1.97
C ARG A 106 -6.62 -9.02 1.22
N GLU A 107 -7.12 -7.83 1.50
CA GLU A 107 -6.72 -6.57 0.86
C GLU A 107 -5.25 -6.26 1.10
N ASN A 108 -4.76 -6.48 2.33
CA ASN A 108 -3.34 -6.33 2.67
C ASN A 108 -2.47 -7.38 1.97
N GLN A 109 -2.88 -8.66 1.94
CA GLN A 109 -2.13 -9.70 1.21
C GLN A 109 -2.06 -9.45 -0.31
N GLN A 110 -3.12 -8.87 -0.89
CA GLN A 110 -3.13 -8.48 -2.28
C GLN A 110 -2.22 -7.26 -2.51
N PHE A 111 -2.25 -6.28 -1.62
CA PHE A 111 -1.39 -5.11 -1.71
C PHE A 111 0.10 -5.46 -1.52
N ASP A 112 0.43 -6.48 -0.72
CA ASP A 112 1.80 -7.02 -0.63
C ASP A 112 2.33 -7.49 -2.00
N ALA A 113 1.46 -8.00 -2.88
CA ALA A 113 1.84 -8.34 -4.24
C ALA A 113 2.22 -7.09 -5.05
N VAL A 114 1.48 -5.98 -4.87
CA VAL A 114 1.77 -4.70 -5.53
C VAL A 114 3.09 -4.13 -5.05
N ILE A 115 3.35 -4.14 -3.73
CA ILE A 115 4.64 -3.73 -3.16
C ILE A 115 5.78 -4.60 -3.70
N GLY A 116 5.61 -5.92 -3.73
CA GLY A 116 6.60 -6.85 -4.28
C GLY A 116 6.89 -6.57 -5.76
N LEU A 117 5.87 -6.28 -6.55
CA LEU A 117 6.04 -5.94 -7.95
C LEU A 117 6.76 -4.59 -8.12
N ARG A 118 6.36 -3.57 -7.35
CA ARG A 118 7.04 -2.26 -7.32
C ARG A 118 8.53 -2.42 -6.99
N ASN A 119 8.88 -3.26 -6.01
CA ASN A 119 10.28 -3.50 -5.67
C ASN A 119 11.05 -4.17 -6.82
N SER A 120 10.39 -5.07 -7.55
CA SER A 120 10.97 -5.71 -8.74
C SER A 120 11.21 -4.70 -9.87
N ILE A 121 10.30 -3.74 -10.06
CA ILE A 121 10.44 -2.67 -11.06
C ILE A 121 11.56 -1.71 -10.65
N VAL A 122 11.50 -1.15 -9.44
CA VAL A 122 12.39 -0.07 -9.00
C VAL A 122 13.82 -0.57 -8.73
N HIS A 123 13.98 -1.77 -8.19
CA HIS A 123 15.28 -2.28 -7.75
C HIS A 123 15.78 -3.48 -8.55
N GLY A 124 14.91 -4.13 -9.33
CA GLY A 124 15.25 -5.32 -10.10
C GLY A 124 15.13 -5.16 -11.62
N ASP A 125 14.89 -3.93 -12.11
CA ASP A 125 14.72 -3.64 -13.54
C ASP A 125 13.66 -4.55 -14.20
N GLY A 126 12.50 -4.66 -13.54
CA GLY A 126 11.40 -5.54 -13.95
C GLY A 126 11.63 -7.04 -13.68
N SER A 127 12.68 -7.38 -12.94
CA SER A 127 12.97 -8.75 -12.49
C SER A 127 12.86 -8.88 -10.97
N LEU A 128 12.63 -10.10 -10.50
CA LEU A 128 12.70 -10.41 -9.07
C LEU A 128 14.08 -10.06 -8.52
N THR A 129 14.11 -9.28 -7.45
CA THR A 129 15.34 -8.87 -6.73
C THR A 129 15.97 -10.05 -6.01
N ASP A 130 17.27 -9.96 -5.69
CA ASP A 130 17.96 -11.03 -4.94
C ASP A 130 17.33 -11.26 -3.56
N LEU A 131 16.86 -10.18 -2.91
CA LEU A 131 16.13 -10.26 -1.65
C LEU A 131 14.82 -11.06 -1.79
N GLN A 132 14.15 -10.99 -2.94
CA GLN A 132 12.91 -11.73 -3.18
C GLN A 132 13.15 -13.21 -3.50
N ILE A 133 14.33 -13.58 -3.99
CA ILE A 133 14.68 -14.96 -4.35
C ILE A 133 15.72 -15.57 -3.39
N GLY A 134 15.83 -15.03 -2.17
CA GLY A 134 16.81 -15.47 -1.17
C GLY A 134 16.77 -16.98 -0.90
N ASN A 135 15.65 -17.64 -1.20
CA ASN A 135 15.60 -19.08 -1.41
C ASN A 135 14.60 -19.46 -2.53
N VAL A 136 14.68 -20.72 -2.97
CA VAL A 136 13.83 -21.26 -4.05
C VAL A 136 12.33 -21.23 -3.71
N LYS A 137 11.95 -21.38 -2.43
CA LYS A 137 10.53 -21.33 -2.02
C LYS A 137 9.94 -19.94 -2.24
N ASP A 138 10.72 -18.89 -1.97
CA ASP A 138 10.27 -17.51 -2.18
C ASP A 138 10.05 -17.20 -3.67
N LEU A 139 10.87 -17.76 -4.58
CA LEU A 139 10.65 -17.65 -6.02
C LEU A 139 9.29 -18.22 -6.44
N PHE A 140 8.95 -19.43 -5.98
CA PHE A 140 7.65 -20.04 -6.30
C PHE A 140 6.49 -19.25 -5.70
N ARG A 141 6.64 -18.79 -4.45
CA ARG A 141 5.63 -17.93 -3.79
C ARG A 141 5.37 -16.66 -4.60
N TRP A 142 6.41 -15.94 -5.01
CA TRP A 142 6.25 -14.70 -5.79
C TRP A 142 5.63 -14.97 -7.16
N LYS A 143 6.06 -16.04 -7.84
CA LYS A 143 5.47 -16.44 -9.13
C LYS A 143 3.97 -16.72 -9.00
N GLU A 144 3.57 -17.48 -7.99
CA GLU A 144 2.16 -17.80 -7.74
C GLU A 144 1.37 -16.54 -7.34
N GLN A 145 1.91 -15.73 -6.44
CA GLN A 145 1.25 -14.51 -5.98
C GLN A 145 1.05 -13.50 -7.11
N PHE A 146 2.06 -13.24 -7.94
CA PHE A 146 1.95 -12.33 -9.08
C PHE A 146 1.00 -12.84 -10.16
N ALA A 147 1.04 -14.14 -10.46
CA ALA A 147 0.12 -14.72 -11.43
C ALA A 147 -1.33 -14.66 -10.94
N ARG A 148 -1.59 -15.00 -9.67
CA ARG A 148 -2.94 -15.07 -9.11
C ARG A 148 -3.55 -13.71 -8.81
N VAL A 149 -2.75 -12.78 -8.28
CA VAL A 149 -3.24 -11.48 -7.78
C VAL A 149 -3.18 -10.41 -8.87
N LEU A 150 -2.09 -10.35 -9.63
CA LEU A 150 -1.81 -9.28 -10.59
C LEU A 150 -1.94 -9.73 -12.05
N SER A 151 -2.24 -11.00 -12.31
CA SER A 151 -2.22 -11.59 -13.66
C SER A 151 -0.85 -11.45 -14.36
N ALA A 152 0.23 -11.21 -13.61
CA ALA A 152 1.58 -11.04 -14.15
C ALA A 152 2.26 -12.41 -14.35
N LYS A 153 2.94 -12.58 -15.49
CA LYS A 153 3.68 -13.82 -15.78
C LYS A 153 5.13 -13.69 -15.33
N VAL A 154 5.65 -14.71 -14.65
CA VAL A 154 7.04 -14.77 -14.22
C VAL A 154 7.76 -15.93 -14.90
N SER A 155 8.82 -15.60 -15.66
CA SER A 155 9.66 -16.53 -16.41
C SER A 155 11.11 -16.43 -15.91
N GLY A 156 11.55 -17.42 -15.14
CA GLY A 156 12.80 -17.32 -14.38
C GLY A 156 12.69 -16.18 -13.36
N ARG A 157 13.53 -15.15 -13.50
CA ARG A 157 13.45 -13.92 -12.69
C ARG A 157 12.66 -12.80 -13.35
N ARG A 158 12.40 -12.87 -14.65
CA ARG A 158 11.81 -11.77 -15.42
C ARG A 158 10.30 -11.77 -15.27
N ILE A 159 9.72 -10.59 -15.04
CA ILE A 159 8.29 -10.38 -14.93
C ILE A 159 7.79 -9.74 -16.22
N THR A 160 6.76 -10.33 -16.83
CA THR A 160 6.07 -9.75 -17.97
C THR A 160 4.88 -8.94 -17.49
N LEU A 161 4.92 -7.65 -17.77
CA LEU A 161 3.85 -6.71 -17.46
C LEU A 161 2.93 -6.56 -18.67
N THR A 162 1.63 -6.61 -18.42
CA THR A 162 0.58 -6.35 -19.41
C THR A 162 -0.29 -5.20 -18.90
N PRO A 163 -1.10 -4.56 -19.77
CA PRO A 163 -2.09 -3.57 -19.35
C PRO A 163 -2.96 -4.01 -18.17
N GLU A 164 -3.32 -5.29 -18.12
CA GLU A 164 -4.10 -5.87 -17.03
C GLU A 164 -3.41 -5.73 -15.67
N VAL A 165 -2.07 -5.82 -15.62
CA VAL A 165 -1.29 -5.69 -14.39
C VAL A 165 -1.46 -4.30 -13.78
N ALA A 166 -1.39 -3.24 -14.59
CA ALA A 166 -1.60 -1.87 -14.12
C ALA A 166 -3.02 -1.67 -13.58
N VAL A 167 -4.03 -2.17 -14.30
CA VAL A 167 -5.43 -2.12 -13.88
C VAL A 167 -5.64 -2.85 -12.55
N LYS A 168 -5.09 -4.07 -12.42
CA LYS A 168 -5.17 -4.86 -11.17
C LYS A 168 -4.47 -4.17 -10.02
N ALA A 169 -3.28 -3.61 -10.24
CA ALA A 169 -2.54 -2.86 -9.22
C ALA A 169 -3.35 -1.65 -8.71
N ALA A 170 -4.00 -0.92 -9.61
CA ALA A 170 -4.86 0.21 -9.23
C ALA A 170 -6.09 -0.24 -8.43
N ILE A 171 -6.78 -1.30 -8.86
CA ILE A 171 -7.93 -1.87 -8.14
C ILE A 171 -7.53 -2.31 -6.74
N ILE A 172 -6.44 -3.08 -6.61
CA ILE A 172 -5.95 -3.56 -5.32
C ILE A 172 -5.57 -2.41 -4.40
N SER A 173 -4.90 -1.38 -4.94
CA SER A 173 -4.50 -0.21 -4.17
C SER A 173 -5.71 0.59 -3.67
N ARG A 174 -6.73 0.75 -4.51
CA ARG A 174 -8.02 1.36 -4.12
C ARG A 174 -8.69 0.55 -3.00
N ASP A 175 -8.83 -0.75 -3.21
CA ASP A 175 -9.52 -1.64 -2.26
C ASP A 175 -8.78 -1.69 -0.92
N PHE A 176 -7.45 -1.67 -0.93
CA PHE A 176 -6.63 -1.54 0.27
C PHE A 176 -6.90 -0.23 1.02
N VAL A 177 -6.91 0.92 0.33
CA VAL A 177 -7.17 2.23 0.97
C VAL A 177 -8.56 2.27 1.60
N LEU A 178 -9.58 1.81 0.87
CA LEU A 178 -10.96 1.73 1.40
C LEU A 178 -11.02 0.87 2.66
N HIS A 179 -10.37 -0.29 2.66
CA HIS A 179 -10.33 -1.20 3.80
C HIS A 179 -9.55 -0.63 4.98
N PHE A 180 -8.37 -0.05 4.71
CA PHE A 180 -7.51 0.55 5.71
C PHE A 180 -8.17 1.73 6.40
N ASP A 181 -8.76 2.66 5.66
CA ASP A 181 -9.46 3.82 6.22
C ASP A 181 -10.69 3.40 7.04
N ARG A 182 -11.40 2.35 6.60
CA ARG A 182 -12.52 1.80 7.37
C ARG A 182 -12.06 1.27 8.73
N ILE A 183 -10.95 0.53 8.79
CA ILE A 183 -10.40 0.07 10.07
C ILE A 183 -9.90 1.25 10.90
N LEU A 184 -9.15 2.16 10.28
CA LEU A 184 -8.59 3.34 10.91
C LEU A 184 -9.67 4.18 11.60
N LEU A 185 -10.75 4.52 10.90
CA LEU A 185 -11.82 5.35 11.42
C LEU A 185 -12.73 4.60 12.41
N ALA A 186 -12.78 3.27 12.35
CA ALA A 186 -13.42 2.49 13.41
C ALA A 186 -12.61 2.54 14.72
N THR A 187 -11.28 2.57 14.64
CA THR A 187 -10.39 2.66 15.82
C THR A 187 -10.20 4.09 16.31
N PHE A 188 -10.11 5.06 15.40
CA PHE A 188 -9.86 6.48 15.68
C PHE A 188 -10.89 7.37 14.95
N PRO A 189 -12.15 7.45 15.44
CA PRO A 189 -13.25 8.11 14.73
C PRO A 189 -13.07 9.63 14.53
N THR A 190 -12.25 10.26 15.36
CA THR A 190 -11.98 11.71 15.32
C THR A 190 -10.72 12.05 14.52
N LEU A 191 -9.99 11.05 14.01
CA LEU A 191 -8.75 11.27 13.31
C LEU A 191 -9.01 11.98 11.97
N THR A 192 -8.33 13.11 11.78
CA THR A 192 -8.31 13.82 10.50
C THR A 192 -6.93 13.69 9.88
N VAL A 193 -6.85 13.15 8.67
CA VAL A 193 -5.59 12.99 7.93
C VAL A 193 -5.69 13.77 6.63
N LEU A 194 -5.03 14.92 6.60
CA LEU A 194 -5.12 15.90 5.51
C LEU A 194 -4.38 15.43 4.26
N ALA A 195 -4.87 15.84 3.09
CA ALA A 195 -4.14 15.76 1.84
C ALA A 195 -3.23 16.99 1.72
N SER A 196 -1.90 16.78 1.80
CA SER A 196 -0.90 17.82 1.57
C SER A 196 -0.88 18.30 0.12
#